data_AF-W4M994-F1
#
_entry.id   AF-W4M994-F1
#
_cell.length_a   1.000
_cell.length_b   1.000
_cell.length_c   1.000
_cell.angle_alpha   90.00
_cell.angle_beta   90.00
_cell.angle_gamma   90.00
#
_symmetry.space_group_name_H-M   'P 1'
#
loop_
_entity.id
_entity.type
_entity.pdbx_description
1 polymer ?
#
loop_
_entity_poly.entity_id
_entity_poly.type
_entity_poly.pdbx_seq_one_letter_code
_entity_poly.pdbx_strand_id
1 'polypeptide(L)'
;YYVVFSRYTDQVRYFELTGCRYREVEPRDQRLWLPEAGLGVGLWFGSYQSIERQWLRFYDARGAWIPTYEERGELRAEQERQRAEQERQRAEQERQRAEQEQQRAEQEQQRAEQEHERAERLAAQLRALGIEPE
;
A
#
# COMPACT_ATOMS: atom_id res chain seq x y z
N TYR A 1 -26.64 18.74 -20.11
CA TYR A 1 -26.88 19.05 -18.68
C TYR A 1 -26.05 20.25 -18.26
N TYR A 2 -26.53 21.03 -17.30
CA TYR A 2 -25.79 22.12 -16.66
C TYR A 2 -26.11 22.13 -15.16
N VAL A 3 -25.13 22.49 -14.33
CA VAL A 3 -25.27 22.51 -12.87
C VAL A 3 -24.74 23.83 -12.34
N VAL A 4 -25.52 24.48 -11.48
CA VAL A 4 -25.12 25.71 -10.77
C VAL A 4 -24.96 25.37 -9.30
N PHE A 5 -23.83 25.73 -8.73
CA PHE A 5 -23.59 25.61 -7.29
C PHE A 5 -23.15 26.96 -6.71
N SER A 6 -23.82 27.39 -5.65
CA SER A 6 -23.50 28.62 -4.94
C SER A 6 -22.59 28.35 -3.74
N ARG A 7 -21.35 28.84 -3.80
CA ARG A 7 -20.42 28.77 -2.66
C ARG A 7 -20.80 29.64 -1.47
N TYR A 8 -21.86 30.44 -1.55
CA TYR A 8 -22.29 31.31 -0.45
C TYR A 8 -23.52 30.77 0.28
N THR A 9 -24.37 30.03 -0.44
CA THR A 9 -25.64 29.51 0.09
C THR A 9 -25.68 27.98 0.12
N ASP A 10 -24.65 27.30 -0.39
CA ASP A 10 -24.59 25.85 -0.58
C ASP A 10 -25.74 25.26 -1.43
N GLN A 11 -26.47 26.12 -2.13
CA GLN A 11 -27.55 25.72 -3.01
C GLN A 11 -27.00 25.19 -4.33
N VAL A 12 -27.51 24.03 -4.74
CA VAL A 12 -27.26 23.42 -6.04
C VAL A 12 -28.54 23.40 -6.86
N ARG A 13 -28.43 23.71 -8.15
CA ARG A 13 -29.52 23.64 -9.12
C ARG A 13 -29.06 22.87 -10.34
N TYR A 14 -29.90 21.97 -10.83
CA TYR A 14 -29.58 21.07 -11.93
C TYR A 14 -30.47 21.38 -13.11
N PHE A 15 -29.91 21.30 -14.31
CA PHE A 15 -30.62 21.58 -15.54
C PHE A 15 -30.35 20.49 -16.58
N GLU A 16 -31.41 19.98 -17.17
CA GLU A 16 -31.37 19.04 -18.28
C GLU A 16 -31.79 19.73 -19.57
N LEU A 17 -31.16 19.36 -20.69
CA LEU A 17 -31.54 19.88 -22.01
C LEU A 17 -32.70 19.02 -22.53
N THR A 18 -33.90 19.58 -22.57
CA THR A 18 -35.09 18.90 -23.12
C THR A 18 -35.53 19.61 -24.39
N GLY A 19 -35.30 18.96 -25.54
CA GLY A 19 -35.52 19.57 -26.85
C GLY A 19 -34.51 20.70 -27.11
N CYS A 20 -34.99 21.94 -27.22
CA CYS A 20 -34.16 23.13 -27.46
C CYS A 20 -33.97 24.03 -26.22
N ARG A 21 -34.44 23.62 -25.04
CA ARG A 21 -34.34 24.44 -23.82
C ARG A 21 -33.87 23.65 -22.60
N TYR A 22 -33.11 24.32 -21.75
CA TYR A 22 -32.77 23.79 -20.44
C TYR A 22 -33.98 23.91 -19.50
N ARG A 23 -34.29 22.83 -18.78
CA ARG A 23 -35.29 22.82 -17.71
C ARG A 23 -34.61 22.44 -16.41
N GLU A 24 -35.03 23.10 -15.34
CA GLU A 24 -34.59 22.74 -14.00
C GLU A 24 -35.15 21.38 -13.61
N VAL A 25 -34.28 20.55 -13.04
CA VAL A 25 -34.60 19.22 -12.53
C VAL A 25 -34.17 19.15 -11.08
N GLU A 26 -34.98 18.51 -10.25
CA GLU A 26 -34.67 18.24 -8.86
C GLU A 26 -34.36 16.76 -8.71
N PRO A 27 -33.07 16.36 -8.76
CA PRO A 27 -32.68 14.98 -8.59
C PRO A 27 -32.87 14.55 -7.14
N ARG A 28 -33.19 13.26 -6.96
CA ARG A 28 -33.25 12.64 -5.63
C ARG A 28 -31.88 12.75 -4.94
N ASP A 29 -31.91 13.02 -3.64
CA ASP A 29 -30.71 13.11 -2.78
C ASP A 29 -29.66 14.12 -3.24
N GLN A 30 -30.03 15.12 -4.06
CA GLN A 30 -29.12 16.11 -4.63
C GLN A 30 -27.96 15.44 -5.40
N ARG A 31 -28.30 14.38 -6.14
CA ARG A 31 -27.37 13.62 -6.98
C ARG A 31 -27.94 13.43 -8.38
N LEU A 32 -27.41 14.17 -9.34
CA LEU A 32 -27.76 14.02 -10.74
C LEU A 32 -26.83 12.99 -11.40
N TRP A 33 -27.39 11.95 -11.98
CA TRP A 33 -26.64 11.06 -12.86
C TRP A 33 -26.62 11.63 -14.29
N LEU A 34 -25.47 11.60 -14.95
CA LEU A 34 -25.25 12.06 -16.32
C LEU A 34 -24.94 10.84 -17.21
N PRO A 35 -25.96 10.22 -17.84
CA PRO A 35 -25.82 8.95 -18.54
C PRO A 35 -24.74 8.96 -19.63
N GLU A 36 -24.66 10.04 -20.41
CA GLU A 36 -23.76 10.18 -21.55
C GLU A 36 -22.29 10.30 -21.12
N ALA A 37 -22.06 10.85 -19.93
CA ALA A 37 -20.72 10.97 -19.35
C ALA A 37 -20.31 9.71 -18.57
N GLY A 38 -21.27 8.85 -18.19
CA GLY A 38 -21.03 7.77 -17.23
C GLY A 38 -20.59 8.28 -15.85
N LEU A 39 -21.01 9.49 -15.49
CA LEU A 39 -20.62 10.20 -14.28
C LEU A 39 -21.85 10.74 -13.57
N GLY A 40 -21.78 10.81 -12.26
CA GLY A 40 -22.76 11.51 -11.44
C GLY A 40 -22.17 12.75 -10.81
N VAL A 41 -23.00 13.74 -10.53
CA VAL A 41 -22.63 14.97 -9.83
C VAL A 41 -23.55 15.18 -8.65
N GLY A 42 -22.98 15.51 -7.49
CA GLY A 42 -23.76 15.72 -6.28
C GLY A 42 -23.00 16.49 -5.20
N LEU A 43 -23.70 16.75 -4.09
CA LEU A 43 -23.10 17.39 -2.93
C LEU A 43 -22.42 16.36 -2.03
N TRP A 44 -21.19 16.69 -1.66
CA TRP A 44 -20.39 15.96 -0.69
C TRP A 44 -19.95 16.93 0.41
N PHE A 45 -20.09 16.50 1.67
CA PHE A 45 -19.62 17.27 2.82
C PHE A 45 -18.24 16.76 3.24
N GLY A 46 -17.28 17.68 3.39
CA GLY A 46 -15.96 17.39 3.90
C GLY A 46 -14.97 18.52 3.63
N SER A 47 -13.69 18.24 3.85
CA SER A 47 -12.60 19.20 3.69
C SER A 47 -11.99 19.13 2.29
N TYR A 48 -11.84 20.28 1.64
CA TYR A 48 -11.03 20.45 0.43
C TYR A 48 -10.26 21.77 0.52
N GLN A 49 -8.96 21.77 0.21
CA GLN A 49 -8.08 22.92 0.42
C GLN A 49 -8.20 23.56 1.82
N SER A 50 -8.26 22.72 2.86
CA SER A 50 -8.41 23.14 4.27
C SER A 50 -9.73 23.84 4.63
N ILE A 51 -10.73 23.80 3.75
CA ILE A 51 -12.06 24.35 4.01
C ILE A 51 -13.07 23.21 4.11
N GLU A 52 -13.69 23.05 5.28
CA GLU A 52 -14.75 22.07 5.53
C GLU A 52 -16.12 22.68 5.21
N ARG A 53 -16.82 22.08 4.25
CA ARG A 53 -18.15 22.54 3.78
C ARG A 53 -18.78 21.54 2.81
N GLN A 54 -19.94 21.91 2.24
CA GLN A 54 -20.48 21.24 1.07
C GLN A 54 -19.70 21.62 -0.20
N TRP A 55 -19.35 20.59 -0.98
CA TRP A 55 -18.64 20.69 -2.24
C TRP A 55 -19.41 19.94 -3.33
N LEU A 56 -19.40 20.51 -4.54
CA LEU A 56 -19.86 19.81 -5.72
C LEU A 56 -18.79 18.81 -6.18
N ARG A 57 -19.09 17.51 -6.13
CA ARG A 57 -18.16 16.44 -6.53
C ARG A 57 -18.77 15.54 -7.59
N PHE A 58 -17.90 14.91 -8.38
CA PHE A 58 -18.28 13.83 -9.28
C PHE A 58 -18.22 12.48 -8.56
N TYR A 59 -19.10 11.55 -8.92
CA TYR A 59 -19.11 10.16 -8.48
C TYR A 59 -19.23 9.21 -9.67
N ASP A 60 -18.79 7.96 -9.50
CA ASP A 60 -18.80 6.92 -10.53
C ASP A 60 -20.14 6.14 -10.59
N ALA A 61 -20.27 5.20 -11.53
CA ALA A 61 -21.48 4.37 -11.68
C ALA A 61 -21.80 3.49 -10.46
N ARG A 62 -20.86 3.33 -9.53
CA ARG A 62 -21.04 2.57 -8.28
C ARG A 62 -21.46 3.48 -7.13
N GLY A 63 -21.60 4.78 -7.36
CA GLY A 63 -21.92 5.77 -6.33
C GLY A 63 -20.71 6.23 -5.51
N ALA A 64 -19.49 5.86 -5.91
CA ALA A 64 -18.26 6.25 -5.20
C ALA A 64 -17.78 7.62 -5.68
N TRP A 65 -17.46 8.52 -4.75
CA TRP A 65 -16.91 9.84 -5.07
C TRP A 65 -15.57 9.70 -5.76
N ILE A 66 -15.39 10.42 -6.87
CA ILE A 66 -14.13 10.43 -7.62
C ILE A 66 -13.12 11.22 -6.79
N PRO A 67 -11.97 10.62 -6.43
CA PRO A 67 -10.96 11.29 -5.62
C PRO A 67 -10.45 12.56 -6.30
N THR A 68 -10.23 13.60 -5.50
CA THR A 68 -9.53 14.80 -5.94
C THR A 68 -8.08 14.46 -6.31
N TYR A 69 -7.38 15.40 -6.94
CA TYR A 69 -5.96 15.19 -7.25
C TYR A 69 -5.12 15.00 -5.97
N GLU A 70 -5.43 15.74 -4.92
CA GLU A 70 -4.78 15.66 -3.61
C GLU A 70 -5.03 14.28 -2.97
N GLU A 71 -6.30 13.86 -2.85
CA GLU A 71 -6.67 12.54 -2.29
C GLU A 71 -6.04 11.40 -3.11
N ARG A 72 -5.93 11.54 -4.43
CA ARG A 72 -5.26 10.55 -5.29
C ARG A 72 -3.75 10.53 -5.05
N GLY A 73 -3.13 11.68 -4.79
CA GLY A 73 -1.73 11.78 -4.41
C GLY A 73 -1.47 11.09 -3.07
N GLU A 74 -2.33 11.34 -2.08
CA GLU A 74 -2.27 10.69 -0.77
C GLU A 74 -2.41 9.17 -0.86
N LEU A 75 -3.39 8.68 -1.62
CA LEU A 75 -3.59 7.25 -1.84
C LEU A 75 -2.38 6.59 -2.50
N ARG A 76 -1.75 7.25 -3.48
CA ARG A 76 -0.52 6.75 -4.11
C ARG A 76 0.64 6.73 -3.14
N ALA A 77 0.83 7.80 -2.36
CA ALA A 77 1.89 7.87 -1.36
C ALA A 77 1.71 6.80 -0.28
N GLU A 78 0.48 6.55 0.16
CA GLU A 78 0.17 5.46 1.10
C GLU A 78 0.46 4.08 0.48
N GLN A 79 0.05 3.86 -0.77
CA GLN A 79 0.34 2.62 -1.47
C GLN A 79 1.85 2.38 -1.65
N GLU A 80 2.62 3.44 -1.96
CA GLU A 80 4.08 3.38 -2.05
C GLU A 80 4.72 3.07 -0.70
N ARG A 81 4.25 3.70 0.38
CA ARG A 81 4.69 3.39 1.75
C ARG A 81 4.45 1.93 2.12
N GLN A 82 3.26 1.40 1.85
CA GLN A 82 2.95 0.00 2.12
C GLN A 82 3.85 -0.96 1.33
N ARG A 83 4.15 -0.65 0.06
CA ARG A 83 5.08 -1.45 -0.74
C ARG A 83 6.49 -1.41 -0.18
N ALA A 84 6.98 -0.23 0.16
CA ALA A 84 8.31 -0.06 0.76
C ALA A 84 8.42 -0.79 2.11
N GLU A 85 7.36 -0.79 2.91
CA GLU A 85 7.32 -1.53 4.18
C GLU A 85 7.34 -3.05 3.96
N GLN A 86 6.56 -3.56 3.01
CA GLN A 86 6.59 -4.98 2.64
C GLN A 86 7.96 -5.42 2.12
N GLU A 87 8.62 -4.59 1.32
CA GLU A 87 9.96 -4.86 0.82
C GLU A 87 10.99 -4.91 1.95
N ARG A 88 10.92 -3.96 2.90
CA ARG A 88 11.77 -3.97 4.10
C ARG A 88 11.58 -5.23 4.93
N GLN A 89 10.33 -5.64 5.17
CA GLN A 89 10.05 -6.87 5.91
C GLN A 89 10.63 -8.11 5.23
N ARG A 90 10.56 -8.19 3.90
CA ARG A 90 11.16 -9.30 3.15
C ARG A 90 12.69 -9.29 3.25
N ALA A 91 13.31 -8.12 3.08
CA ALA A 91 14.76 -7.97 3.21
C ALA A 91 15.24 -8.33 4.63
N GLU A 92 14.48 -7.97 5.66
CA GLU A 92 14.78 -8.33 7.04
C GLU A 92 14.66 -9.84 7.28
N GLN A 93 13.61 -10.49 6.76
CA GLN A 93 13.47 -11.94 6.84
C GLN A 93 14.59 -12.68 6.11
N GLU A 94 15.02 -12.18 4.96
CA GLU A 94 16.13 -12.77 4.21
C GLU A 94 17.45 -12.63 4.99
N ARG A 95 17.72 -11.46 5.58
CA ARG A 95 18.87 -11.26 6.46
C ARG A 95 18.87 -12.20 7.65
N GLN A 96 17.73 -12.35 8.33
CA GLN A 96 17.62 -13.28 9.45
C GLN A 96 17.90 -14.73 9.04
N ARG A 97 17.47 -15.14 7.84
CA ARG A 97 17.78 -16.49 7.32
C ARG A 97 19.26 -16.64 7.01
N ALA A 98 19.87 -15.65 6.36
CA ALA A 98 21.29 -15.65 6.06
C ALA A 98 22.14 -15.69 7.35
N GLU A 99 21.76 -14.92 8.37
CA GLU A 99 22.41 -14.93 9.69
C GLU A 99 22.27 -16.30 10.37
N GLN A 100 21.10 -16.92 10.32
CA GLN A 100 20.89 -18.28 10.86
C GLN A 100 21.72 -19.33 10.11
N GLU A 101 21.83 -19.22 8.80
CA GLU A 101 22.64 -20.12 7.98
C GLU A 101 24.14 -19.95 8.31
N GLN A 102 24.61 -18.71 8.44
CA GLN A 102 25.98 -18.42 8.86
C GLN A 102 26.28 -18.99 10.25
N GLN A 103 25.40 -18.80 11.23
CA GLN A 103 25.58 -19.36 12.57
C GLN A 103 25.64 -20.89 12.56
N ARG A 104 24.86 -21.56 11.69
CA ARG A 104 24.93 -23.02 11.54
C ARG A 104 26.25 -23.47 10.92
N ALA A 105 26.69 -22.78 9.86
CA ALA A 105 27.97 -23.07 9.22
C ALA A 105 29.15 -22.88 10.19
N GLU A 106 29.14 -21.80 10.98
CA GLU A 106 30.16 -21.55 12.01
C GLU A 106 30.16 -22.64 13.08
N GLN A 107 28.99 -23.08 13.56
CA GLN A 107 28.89 -24.18 14.53
C GLN A 107 29.41 -25.50 13.96
N GLU A 108 29.13 -25.79 12.69
CA GLU A 108 29.63 -27.00 12.03
C GLU A 108 31.15 -26.97 11.88
N GLN A 109 31.73 -25.82 11.49
CA GLN A 109 33.18 -25.64 11.42
C GLN A 109 33.85 -25.82 12.78
N GLN A 110 33.31 -25.22 13.84
CA GLN A 110 33.85 -25.39 15.19
C GLN A 110 33.83 -26.86 15.65
N ARG A 111 32.79 -27.62 15.29
CA ARG A 111 32.73 -29.05 15.61
C ARG A 111 33.76 -29.85 14.84
N ALA A 112 33.91 -29.58 13.54
CA ALA A 112 34.91 -30.24 12.70
C ALA A 112 36.33 -29.95 13.19
N GLU A 113 36.64 -28.71 13.56
CA GLU A 113 37.93 -28.33 14.17
C GLU A 113 38.18 -29.06 15.49
N GLN A 114 37.19 -29.12 16.38
CA GLN A 114 37.31 -29.85 17.65
C GLN A 114 37.53 -31.35 17.45
N GLU A 115 36.84 -31.98 16.49
CA GLU A 115 37.07 -33.38 16.16
C GLU A 115 38.47 -33.59 15.59
N HIS A 116 38.93 -32.70 14.71
CA HIS A 116 40.26 -32.77 14.13
C HIS A 116 41.35 -32.65 15.21
N GLU A 117 41.26 -31.66 16.10
CA GLU A 117 42.19 -31.52 17.22
C GLU A 117 42.20 -32.75 18.14
N ARG A 118 41.02 -33.35 18.43
CA ARG A 118 40.93 -34.56 19.25
C ARG A 118 41.59 -35.75 18.56
N ALA A 119 41.34 -35.93 17.27
CA ALA A 119 41.95 -36.99 16.47
C ALA A 119 43.47 -36.84 16.43
N GLU A 120 43.99 -35.62 16.22
CA GLU A 120 45.43 -35.35 16.23
C GLU A 120 46.06 -35.64 17.60
N ARG A 121 45.43 -35.23 18.70
CA ARG A 121 45.92 -35.50 20.06
C ARG A 121 45.95 -37.00 20.37
N LEU A 122 44.91 -37.75 19.97
CA LEU A 122 44.86 -39.20 20.11
C LEU A 122 45.96 -39.87 19.28
N ALA A 123 46.13 -39.47 18.02
CA ALA A 123 47.19 -39.98 17.15
C ALA A 123 48.60 -39.67 17.69
N ALA A 124 48.80 -38.49 18.31
CA ALA A 124 50.05 -38.15 18.96
C ALA A 124 50.32 -39.01 20.21
N GLN A 125 49.30 -39.29 21.02
CA GLN A 125 49.43 -40.20 22.17
C GLN A 125 49.74 -41.64 21.75
N LEU A 126 49.08 -42.15 20.70
CA LEU A 126 49.35 -43.48 20.16
C LEU A 126 50.79 -43.61 19.63
N ARG A 127 51.28 -42.59 18.89
CA ARG A 127 52.68 -42.52 18.45
C ARG A 127 53.67 -42.48 19.61
N ALA A 128 53.37 -41.75 20.69
CA ALA A 128 54.20 -41.71 21.89
C ALA A 128 54.25 -43.07 22.63
N LEU A 129 53.23 -43.90 22.47
CA LEU A 129 53.15 -45.27 23.01
C LEU A 129 53.78 -46.33 22.08
N GLY A 130 54.33 -45.92 20.92
CA GLY A 130 55.07 -46.82 20.00
C GLY A 130 54.17 -47.68 19.10
N ILE A 131 52.89 -47.33 18.96
CA ILE A 131 51.95 -47.99 18.04
C ILE A 131 51.77 -47.06 16.85
N GLU A 132 52.28 -47.44 15.67
CA GLU A 132 52.02 -46.70 14.43
C GLU A 132 50.56 -46.95 14.01
N PRO A 133 49.71 -45.91 13.93
CA PRO A 133 48.41 -46.05 13.32
C PRO A 133 48.57 -46.06 11.79
N GLU A 134 48.01 -47.08 11.11
CA GLU A 134 47.80 -47.09 9.64
C GLU A 134 46.84 -45.99 9.19
#